data_AF-A0A9Q0XQ69-F1
#
_entry.id   AF-A0A9Q0XQ69-F1
#
_cell.length_a   1.000
_cell.length_b   1.000
_cell.length_c   1.000
_cell.angle_alpha   90.00
_cell.angle_beta   90.00
_cell.angle_gamma   90.00
#
_symmetry.space_group_name_H-M   'P 1'
#
loop_
_entity.id
_entity.type
_entity.pdbx_description
1 polymer ?
#
loop_
_entity_poly.entity_id
_entity_poly.type
_entity_poly.pdbx_seq_one_letter_code
_entity_poly.pdbx_strand_id
1 'polypeptide(L)'
;NYNASLGHVLPLVNALHQRLEASIQEEADLLPKCRALADRLLTGVETCLSPLRREKVYQMACLCDPRIKGSLAGSAANLNSWKTELCHQVRRAASNQAQAFPRAHGSQSDAEEESLQGSSSSSTAGVYTQRPGSVPAANYLASALAMAVSSSVEAREEEEPDPALTMVREYMAKPLQPLTLDPLHYWARKADI
;
A
#
# COMPACT_ATOMS: atom_id res chain seq x y z
N ASN A 1 20.02 20.30 -15.74
CA ASN A 1 18.64 20.79 -15.57
C ASN A 1 17.99 20.07 -14.41
N TYR A 2 17.83 20.75 -13.28
CA TYR A 2 17.03 20.23 -12.17
C TYR A 2 15.59 20.66 -12.41
N ASN A 3 14.76 19.77 -12.94
CA ASN A 3 13.31 20.01 -12.95
C ASN A 3 12.85 19.91 -11.50
N ALA A 4 12.39 21.04 -10.94
CA ALA A 4 11.82 21.08 -9.61
C ALA A 4 10.51 20.27 -9.61
N SER A 5 10.58 19.01 -9.16
CA SER A 5 9.40 18.22 -8.87
C SER A 5 8.74 18.72 -7.58
N LEU A 6 7.41 18.64 -7.53
CA LEU A 6 6.63 18.88 -6.33
C LEU A 6 7.08 18.02 -5.14
N GLY A 7 7.64 16.84 -5.41
CA GLY A 7 8.22 15.95 -4.41
C GLY A 7 9.42 16.55 -3.66
N HIS A 8 10.17 17.48 -4.25
CA HIS A 8 11.33 18.11 -3.60
C HIS A 8 10.98 19.20 -2.59
N VAL A 9 9.74 19.70 -2.57
CA VAL A 9 9.35 20.79 -1.68
C VAL A 9 9.58 20.40 -0.22
N LEU A 10 9.11 19.23 0.22
CA LEU A 10 9.28 18.81 1.61
C LEU A 10 10.75 18.58 2.00
N PRO A 11 11.57 17.87 1.20
CA PRO A 11 13.01 17.76 1.47
C PRO A 11 13.70 19.11 1.60
N LEU A 12 13.41 20.07 0.73
CA LEU A 12 14.01 21.40 0.78
C LEU A 12 13.60 22.16 2.03
N VAL A 13 12.32 22.13 2.39
CA VAL A 13 11.82 22.79 3.60
C VAL A 13 12.45 22.17 4.86
N ASN A 14 12.60 20.84 4.91
CA ASN A 14 13.24 20.17 6.04
C ASN A 14 14.75 20.48 6.10
N ALA A 15 15.44 20.45 4.96
CA ALA A 15 16.86 20.78 4.90
C ALA A 15 17.12 22.23 5.32
N LEU A 16 16.31 23.17 4.86
CA LEU A 16 16.40 24.58 5.24
C LEU A 16 16.20 24.78 6.74
N HIS A 17 15.18 24.13 7.31
CA HIS A 17 14.92 24.19 8.74
C HIS A 17 16.09 23.64 9.56
N GLN A 18 16.56 22.43 9.24
CA GLN A 18 17.70 21.81 9.94
C GLN A 18 18.97 22.66 9.84
N ARG A 19 19.23 23.26 8.67
CA ARG A 19 20.40 24.12 8.48
C ARG A 19 20.33 25.41 9.30
N LEU A 20 19.18 26.07 9.34
CA LEU A 20 19.00 27.27 10.15
C LEU A 20 19.11 26.96 11.63
N GLU A 21 18.48 25.89 12.09
CA GLU A 21 18.53 25.44 13.49
C GLU A 21 19.96 25.09 13.92
N ALA A 22 20.69 24.32 13.11
CA ALA A 22 22.09 24.00 13.35
C ALA A 22 22.97 25.26 13.39
N SER A 23 22.76 26.20 12.46
CA SER A 23 23.52 27.46 12.43
C SER A 23 23.34 28.26 13.73
N ILE A 24 22.11 28.31 14.26
CA ILE A 24 21.81 29.02 15.51
C ILE A 24 22.46 28.32 16.72
N GLN A 25 22.47 26.99 16.75
CA GLN A 25 22.95 26.18 17.88
C GLN A 25 24.47 26.00 17.90
N GLU A 26 25.11 25.77 16.75
CA GLU A 26 26.51 25.34 16.67
C GLU A 26 27.51 26.50 16.53
N GLU A 27 27.12 27.63 15.92
CA GLU A 27 28.05 28.73 15.69
C GLU A 27 28.07 29.71 16.87
N ALA A 28 28.98 29.42 17.82
CA ALA A 28 29.32 30.32 18.92
C ALA A 28 29.84 31.69 18.44
N ASP A 29 30.40 31.75 17.22
CA ASP A 29 31.02 32.94 16.61
C ASP A 29 30.09 33.72 15.64
N LEU A 30 28.81 33.35 15.54
CA LEU A 30 27.86 34.17 14.77
C LEU A 30 27.76 35.57 15.37
N LEU A 31 28.07 36.58 14.57
CA LEU A 31 27.80 37.96 14.91
C LEU A 31 26.32 38.11 15.32
N PRO A 32 26.00 38.93 16.34
CA PRO A 32 24.62 39.06 16.83
C PRO A 32 23.58 39.37 15.74
N LYS A 33 23.97 40.13 14.72
CA LYS A 33 23.11 40.45 13.56
C LYS A 33 22.84 39.24 12.67
N CYS A 34 23.82 38.37 12.48
CA CYS A 34 23.68 37.14 11.70
C CYS A 34 22.80 36.13 12.43
N ARG A 35 22.96 36.00 13.76
CA ARG A 35 22.06 35.19 14.58
C ARG A 35 20.61 35.70 14.51
N ALA A 36 20.40 37.01 14.69
CA ALA A 36 19.06 37.61 14.58
C ALA A 36 18.44 37.43 13.18
N LEU A 37 19.25 37.42 12.11
CA LEU A 37 18.78 37.11 10.77
C LEU A 37 18.39 35.63 10.66
N ALA A 38 19.23 34.71 11.14
CA ALA A 38 18.95 33.27 11.14
C ALA A 38 17.66 32.94 11.92
N ASP A 39 17.46 33.53 13.10
CA ASP A 39 16.23 33.39 13.89
C ASP A 39 14.99 33.87 13.12
N ARG A 40 15.08 35.03 12.47
CA ARG A 40 13.98 35.56 11.64
C ARG A 40 13.68 34.68 10.44
N LEU A 41 14.71 34.14 9.80
CA LEU A 41 14.54 33.19 8.70
C LEU A 41 13.91 31.89 9.19
N LEU A 42 14.35 31.36 10.33
CA LEU A 42 13.77 30.15 10.92
C LEU A 42 12.29 30.37 11.26
N THR A 43 11.96 31.49 11.89
CA THR A 43 10.57 31.89 12.15
C THR A 43 9.77 32.00 10.85
N GLY A 44 10.36 32.58 9.80
CA GLY A 44 9.75 32.64 8.46
C GLY A 44 9.49 31.26 7.86
N VAL A 45 10.42 30.32 8.01
CA VAL A 45 10.25 28.93 7.58
C VAL A 45 9.12 28.26 8.37
N GLU A 46 9.08 28.43 9.68
CA GLU A 46 8.05 27.85 10.54
C GLU A 46 6.65 28.39 10.24
N THR A 47 6.54 29.69 9.95
CA THR A 47 5.25 30.34 9.72
C THR A 47 4.76 30.14 8.28
N CYS A 48 5.65 30.25 7.28
CA CYS A 48 5.27 30.23 5.87
C CYS A 48 5.42 28.87 5.20
N LEU A 49 6.42 28.06 5.57
CA LEU A 49 6.77 26.84 4.84
C LEU A 49 6.41 25.54 5.57
N SER A 50 6.45 25.52 6.91
CA SER A 50 6.02 24.35 7.69
C SER A 50 4.57 23.92 7.45
N PRO A 51 3.59 24.81 7.13
CA PRO A 51 2.26 24.38 6.73
C PRO A 51 2.25 23.41 5.53
N LEU A 52 3.17 23.58 4.57
CA LEU A 52 3.30 22.71 3.40
C LEU A 52 3.58 21.25 3.78
N ARG A 53 4.24 21.00 4.93
CA ARG A 53 4.50 19.65 5.45
C ARG A 53 3.22 18.90 5.83
N ARG A 54 2.13 19.61 6.09
CA ARG A 54 0.82 19.05 6.46
C ARG A 54 -0.10 18.87 5.25
N GLU A 55 0.20 19.53 4.14
CA GLU A 55 -0.60 19.46 2.93
C GLU A 55 -0.40 18.13 2.21
N LYS A 56 -1.50 17.40 2.01
CA LYS A 56 -1.51 16.06 1.40
C LYS A 56 -0.83 16.03 0.02
N VAL A 57 -0.99 17.09 -0.76
CA VAL A 57 -0.44 17.19 -2.12
C VAL A 57 1.09 17.04 -2.11
N TYR A 58 1.79 17.74 -1.22
CA TYR A 58 3.26 17.62 -1.11
C TYR A 58 3.69 16.30 -0.47
N GLN A 59 2.92 15.77 0.50
CA GLN A 59 3.18 14.47 1.10
C GLN A 59 3.10 13.34 0.05
N MET A 60 2.05 13.34 -0.77
CA MET A 60 1.86 12.36 -1.84
C MET A 60 2.91 12.55 -2.93
N ALA A 61 3.18 13.78 -3.36
CA ALA A 61 4.23 14.04 -4.33
C ALA A 61 5.60 13.56 -3.85
N CYS A 62 5.91 13.72 -2.56
CA CYS A 62 7.14 13.22 -1.95
C CYS A 62 7.18 11.68 -1.93
N LEU A 63 6.07 11.01 -1.65
CA LEU A 63 5.98 9.55 -1.74
C LEU A 63 6.11 9.04 -3.17
N CYS A 64 5.53 9.75 -4.14
CA CYS A 64 5.56 9.38 -5.57
C CYS A 64 6.87 9.78 -6.27
N ASP A 65 7.79 10.47 -5.60
CA ASP A 65 9.10 10.79 -6.16
C ASP A 65 10.06 9.61 -5.92
N PRO A 66 10.52 8.92 -6.98
CA PRO A 66 11.29 7.68 -6.84
C PRO A 66 12.67 7.89 -6.21
N ARG A 67 13.14 9.14 -6.09
CA ARG A 67 14.46 9.48 -5.53
C ARG A 67 14.44 9.63 -4.00
N ILE A 68 13.27 9.93 -3.43
CA ILE A 68 13.11 10.32 -2.02
C ILE A 68 11.93 9.64 -1.33
N LYS A 69 11.18 8.78 -2.03
CA LYS A 69 10.03 8.05 -1.47
C LYS A 69 10.37 7.44 -0.12
N GLY A 70 9.58 7.80 0.89
CA GLY A 70 9.73 7.28 2.25
C GLY A 70 10.97 7.74 3.04
N SER A 71 12.01 8.29 2.40
CA SER A 71 13.25 8.69 3.10
C SER A 71 13.00 9.83 4.08
N LEU A 72 12.20 10.82 3.66
CA LEU A 72 11.81 11.94 4.51
C LEU A 72 10.71 11.56 5.50
N ALA A 73 9.78 10.72 5.05
CA ALA A 73 8.67 10.28 5.88
C ALA A 73 9.12 9.34 7.00
N GLY A 74 10.31 8.74 6.96
CA GLY A 74 10.88 8.00 8.09
C GLY A 74 11.31 8.90 9.26
N SER A 75 11.60 10.18 8.99
CA SER A 75 11.89 11.19 10.03
C SER A 75 10.64 11.77 10.68
N ALA A 76 9.48 11.66 10.02
CA ALA A 76 8.19 12.03 10.56
C ALA A 76 7.49 10.76 11.06
N ALA A 77 6.85 10.76 12.23
CA ALA A 77 6.08 9.59 12.72
C ALA A 77 4.86 9.18 11.84
N ASN A 78 4.75 9.74 10.62
CA ASN A 78 3.56 9.77 9.78
C ASN A 78 3.68 8.92 8.51
N LEU A 79 4.78 8.20 8.27
CA LEU A 79 4.95 7.38 7.05
C LEU A 79 3.78 6.42 6.82
N ASN A 80 3.29 5.77 7.87
CA ASN A 80 2.16 4.84 7.76
C ASN A 80 0.87 5.57 7.35
N SER A 81 0.60 6.75 7.91
CA SER A 81 -0.54 7.58 7.50
C SER A 81 -0.45 7.97 6.03
N TRP A 82 0.74 8.37 5.55
CA TRP A 82 0.92 8.74 4.15
C TRP A 82 0.78 7.53 3.22
N LYS A 83 1.27 6.35 3.62
CA LYS A 83 1.06 5.10 2.86
C LYS A 83 -0.42 4.75 2.75
N THR A 84 -1.18 4.86 3.84
CA THR A 84 -2.63 4.61 3.85
C THR A 84 -3.36 5.57 2.91
N GLU A 85 -3.02 6.85 2.94
CA GLU A 85 -3.58 7.85 2.01
C GLU A 85 -3.22 7.52 0.56
N LEU A 86 -1.97 7.14 0.27
CA LEU A 86 -1.57 6.75 -1.08
C LEU A 86 -2.37 5.52 -1.57
N CYS A 87 -2.57 4.52 -0.72
CA CYS A 87 -3.41 3.36 -1.05
C CYS A 87 -4.84 3.81 -1.38
N HIS A 88 -5.42 4.70 -0.58
CA HIS A 88 -6.75 5.25 -0.85
C HIS A 88 -6.83 5.97 -2.20
N GLN A 89 -5.81 6.77 -2.56
CA GLN A 89 -5.76 7.43 -3.86
C GLN A 89 -5.62 6.45 -5.03
N VAL A 90 -4.81 5.39 -4.87
CA VAL A 90 -4.69 4.32 -5.88
C VAL A 90 -6.02 3.61 -6.09
N ARG A 91 -6.74 3.24 -5.01
CA ARG A 91 -8.08 2.65 -5.12
C ARG A 91 -9.04 3.56 -5.88
N ARG A 92 -9.07 4.86 -5.50
CA ARG A 92 -9.92 5.85 -6.16
C ARG A 92 -9.62 5.98 -7.66
N ALA A 93 -8.34 6.01 -8.03
CA ALA A 93 -7.94 6.07 -9.43
C ALA A 93 -8.39 4.82 -10.22
N ALA A 94 -8.22 3.62 -9.63
CA ALA A 94 -8.66 2.37 -10.25
C ALA A 94 -10.20 2.34 -10.44
N SER A 95 -10.97 2.76 -9.43
CA SER A 95 -12.43 2.84 -9.54
C SER A 95 -12.89 3.82 -10.63
N ASN A 96 -12.23 4.98 -10.74
CA ASN A 96 -12.56 5.96 -11.77
C ASN A 96 -12.26 5.43 -13.18
N GLN A 97 -11.18 4.66 -13.35
CA GLN A 97 -10.82 4.05 -14.64
C GLN A 97 -11.84 2.99 -15.07
N ALA A 98 -12.32 2.18 -14.12
CA ALA A 98 -13.38 1.19 -14.38
C ALA A 98 -14.71 1.83 -14.79
N GLN A 99 -15.01 3.04 -14.31
CA GLN A 99 -16.22 3.78 -14.70
C GLN A 99 -16.06 4.52 -16.04
N ALA A 100 -14.85 4.95 -16.40
CA ALA A 100 -14.58 5.67 -17.65
C ALA A 100 -14.61 4.75 -18.89
N PHE A 101 -14.41 3.44 -18.71
CA PHE A 101 -14.56 2.42 -19.75
C PHE A 101 -15.45 1.29 -19.24
N PRO A 102 -16.79 1.40 -19.34
CA PRO A 102 -17.63 0.23 -19.19
C PRO A 102 -17.20 -0.76 -20.27
N ARG A 103 -16.67 -1.90 -19.83
CA ARG A 103 -16.31 -3.03 -20.68
C ARG A 103 -17.57 -3.38 -21.48
N ALA A 104 -17.63 -2.99 -22.74
CA ALA A 104 -18.65 -3.44 -23.67
C ALA A 104 -18.38 -4.92 -23.98
N HIS A 105 -18.73 -5.80 -23.06
CA HIS A 105 -19.01 -7.19 -23.41
C HIS A 105 -20.41 -7.23 -24.01
N GLY A 106 -20.47 -6.81 -25.28
CA GLY A 106 -21.37 -7.49 -26.21
C GLY A 106 -20.83 -8.90 -26.40
N SER A 107 -21.48 -9.87 -25.76
CA SER A 107 -21.69 -11.15 -26.39
C SER A 107 -23.11 -11.57 -26.06
N GLN A 108 -23.96 -11.37 -27.06
CA GLN A 108 -25.26 -11.98 -27.16
C GLN A 108 -25.15 -13.48 -26.88
N SER A 109 -25.94 -13.96 -25.94
CA SER A 109 -26.60 -15.26 -26.10
C SER A 109 -28.04 -15.06 -25.63
N ASP A 110 -28.89 -14.74 -26.59
CA ASP A 110 -30.32 -14.97 -26.48
C ASP A 110 -30.55 -16.47 -26.22
N ALA A 111 -31.19 -16.80 -25.11
CA ALA A 111 -31.99 -18.00 -24.96
C ALA A 111 -32.94 -17.79 -23.78
N GLU A 112 -34.18 -17.48 -24.13
CA GLU A 112 -35.35 -17.47 -23.27
C GLU A 112 -35.73 -18.89 -22.82
N GLU A 113 -36.38 -18.92 -21.65
CA GLU A 113 -37.51 -19.77 -21.24
C GLU A 113 -37.44 -21.31 -21.10
N GLU A 114 -38.06 -21.72 -19.98
CA GLU A 114 -38.97 -22.86 -19.79
C GLU A 114 -38.50 -24.24 -19.30
N SER A 115 -38.94 -24.54 -18.06
CA SER A 115 -39.84 -25.63 -17.67
C SER A 115 -39.45 -27.12 -17.75
N LEU A 116 -39.59 -27.73 -16.56
CA LEU A 116 -40.26 -29.00 -16.24
C LEU A 116 -39.55 -30.37 -16.45
N GLN A 117 -39.45 -31.06 -15.30
CA GLN A 117 -39.81 -32.47 -15.01
C GLN A 117 -39.19 -33.62 -15.84
N GLY A 118 -38.62 -34.59 -15.11
CA GLY A 118 -38.43 -35.96 -15.59
C GLY A 118 -37.82 -36.88 -14.52
N SER A 119 -38.67 -37.55 -13.76
CA SER A 119 -38.30 -38.58 -12.77
C SER A 119 -38.11 -39.97 -13.41
N SER A 120 -37.47 -40.86 -12.63
CA SER A 120 -37.51 -42.35 -12.65
C SER A 120 -36.35 -43.01 -13.43
N SER A 121 -35.70 -44.10 -12.98
CA SER A 121 -35.83 -44.94 -11.78
C SER A 121 -34.72 -46.01 -11.74
N SER A 122 -34.25 -46.31 -10.52
CA SER A 122 -33.95 -47.63 -9.91
C SER A 122 -33.27 -48.76 -10.71
N SER A 123 -32.19 -49.32 -10.14
CA SER A 123 -32.08 -50.78 -9.92
C SER A 123 -31.15 -51.12 -8.75
N THR A 124 -31.68 -51.98 -7.88
CA THR A 124 -31.16 -52.54 -6.63
C THR A 124 -30.10 -53.64 -6.82
N ALA A 125 -29.21 -53.82 -5.85
CA ALA A 125 -29.13 -55.02 -4.97
C ALA A 125 -27.70 -55.30 -4.46
N GLY A 126 -27.59 -55.73 -3.19
CA GLY A 126 -26.39 -56.37 -2.66
C GLY A 126 -26.07 -56.07 -1.19
N VAL A 127 -26.96 -56.47 -0.26
CA VAL A 127 -26.65 -56.59 1.16
C VAL A 127 -25.98 -57.95 1.39
N TYR A 128 -24.87 -58.03 2.12
CA TYR A 128 -24.71 -58.97 3.26
C TYR A 128 -23.48 -58.61 4.12
N THR A 129 -23.70 -58.83 5.40
CA THR A 129 -22.97 -58.53 6.64
C THR A 129 -21.64 -59.28 6.84
N GLN A 130 -20.67 -58.69 7.55
CA GLN A 130 -20.17 -59.17 8.87
C GLN A 130 -19.05 -58.27 9.47
N ARG A 131 -19.04 -58.19 10.81
CA ARG A 131 -18.07 -57.55 11.76
C ARG A 131 -17.42 -58.71 12.57
N PRO A 132 -16.48 -58.55 13.53
CA PRO A 132 -15.33 -57.64 13.76
C PRO A 132 -13.99 -58.41 13.96
N GLY A 133 -12.85 -57.69 13.99
CA GLY A 133 -11.57 -58.22 14.48
C GLY A 133 -10.68 -57.17 15.17
N SER A 134 -10.79 -57.09 16.50
CA SER A 134 -9.69 -57.01 17.49
C SER A 134 -8.56 -55.93 17.41
N VAL A 135 -8.71 -54.85 18.22
CA VAL A 135 -7.74 -54.04 19.07
C VAL A 135 -6.41 -53.46 18.50
N PRO A 136 -5.78 -52.39 19.09
CA PRO A 136 -6.08 -51.70 20.35
C PRO A 136 -6.27 -50.16 20.29
N ALA A 137 -6.92 -49.68 21.34
CA ALA A 137 -7.27 -48.30 21.64
C ALA A 137 -6.07 -47.46 22.11
N ALA A 138 -5.30 -46.88 21.18
CA ALA A 138 -4.28 -45.88 21.49
C ALA A 138 -4.40 -44.55 20.72
N ASN A 139 -5.25 -44.47 19.70
CA ASN A 139 -5.19 -43.34 18.75
C ASN A 139 -6.39 -42.37 18.80
N TYR A 140 -7.38 -42.58 19.68
CA TYR A 140 -8.53 -41.67 19.74
C TYR A 140 -8.19 -40.29 20.31
N LEU A 141 -7.28 -40.20 21.29
CA LEU A 141 -6.85 -38.91 21.82
C LEU A 141 -5.93 -38.15 20.85
N ALA A 142 -5.10 -38.86 20.07
CA ALA A 142 -4.28 -38.24 19.04
C ALA A 142 -5.11 -37.71 17.86
N SER A 143 -6.14 -38.46 17.41
CA SER A 143 -7.07 -37.98 16.38
C SER A 143 -8.00 -36.88 16.87
N ALA A 144 -8.42 -36.89 18.15
CA ALA A 144 -9.21 -35.82 18.73
C ALA A 144 -8.41 -34.52 18.90
N LEU A 145 -7.13 -34.60 19.29
CA LEU A 145 -6.23 -33.45 19.31
C LEU A 145 -5.85 -32.98 17.90
N ALA A 146 -5.64 -33.88 16.95
CA ALA A 146 -5.42 -33.48 15.55
C ALA A 146 -6.63 -32.76 14.95
N MET A 147 -7.86 -33.15 15.31
CA MET A 147 -9.07 -32.44 14.89
C MET A 147 -9.33 -31.16 15.68
N ALA A 148 -8.98 -31.08 16.96
CA ALA A 148 -9.10 -29.85 17.76
C ALA A 148 -8.04 -28.79 17.39
N VAL A 149 -6.86 -29.22 16.94
CA VAL A 149 -5.81 -28.32 16.40
C VAL A 149 -6.10 -27.95 14.94
N SER A 150 -6.74 -28.84 14.16
CA SER A 150 -7.16 -28.53 12.79
C SER A 150 -8.48 -27.75 12.70
N SER A 151 -9.34 -27.78 13.73
CA SER A 151 -10.56 -26.95 13.79
C SER A 151 -10.32 -25.55 14.36
N SER A 152 -9.09 -25.25 14.80
CA SER A 152 -8.62 -23.88 15.05
C SER A 152 -7.78 -23.34 13.89
N VAL A 153 -7.86 -23.99 12.73
CA VAL A 153 -7.59 -23.41 11.43
C VAL A 153 -8.91 -23.43 10.69
N GLU A 154 -9.89 -22.69 11.21
CA GLU A 154 -10.93 -22.15 10.33
C GLU A 154 -10.20 -21.57 9.14
N ALA A 155 -10.62 -22.04 7.96
CA ALA A 155 -10.16 -21.59 6.67
C ALA A 155 -10.01 -20.07 6.72
N ARG A 156 -8.77 -19.60 6.88
CA ARG A 156 -8.39 -18.30 6.35
C ARG A 156 -8.62 -18.49 4.86
N GLU A 157 -9.79 -18.07 4.38
CA GLU A 157 -9.87 -17.48 3.07
C GLU A 157 -8.59 -16.66 2.95
N GLU A 158 -7.69 -17.06 2.04
CA GLU A 158 -6.56 -16.21 1.70
C GLU A 158 -7.20 -14.94 1.16
N GLU A 159 -7.43 -13.99 2.07
CA GLU A 159 -8.06 -12.72 1.83
C GLU A 159 -7.27 -12.11 0.67
N GLU A 160 -7.89 -12.04 -0.50
CA GLU A 160 -7.21 -11.65 -1.72
C GLU A 160 -6.50 -10.32 -1.44
N PRO A 161 -5.17 -10.25 -1.57
CA PRO A 161 -4.42 -9.13 -1.02
C PRO A 161 -4.84 -7.85 -1.75
N ASP A 162 -5.33 -6.86 -1.01
CA ASP A 162 -5.79 -5.57 -1.54
C ASP A 162 -4.85 -5.06 -2.64
N PRO A 163 -5.29 -4.98 -3.91
CA PRO A 163 -4.41 -4.73 -5.03
C PRO A 163 -3.71 -3.37 -4.90
N ALA A 164 -4.38 -2.36 -4.33
CA ALA A 164 -3.76 -1.06 -4.11
C ALA A 164 -2.64 -1.13 -3.06
N LEU A 165 -2.85 -1.91 -1.99
CA LEU A 165 -1.84 -2.13 -0.96
C LEU A 165 -0.63 -2.87 -1.53
N THR A 166 -0.87 -3.89 -2.36
CA THR A 166 0.19 -4.65 -3.04
C THR A 166 1.01 -3.73 -3.95
N MET A 167 0.37 -2.94 -4.81
CA MET A 167 1.06 -1.98 -5.68
C MET A 167 1.89 -0.96 -4.90
N VAL A 168 1.34 -0.40 -3.82
CA VAL A 168 2.06 0.57 -2.97
C VAL A 168 3.24 -0.11 -2.28
N ARG A 169 3.08 -1.32 -1.75
CA ARG A 169 4.17 -2.09 -1.13
C ARG A 169 5.29 -2.37 -2.13
N GLU A 170 4.96 -2.87 -3.32
CA GLU A 170 5.95 -3.13 -4.37
C GLU A 170 6.68 -1.85 -4.81
N TYR A 171 5.94 -0.75 -4.98
CA TYR A 171 6.55 0.54 -5.29
C TYR A 171 7.51 0.99 -4.19
N MET A 172 7.13 0.88 -2.92
CA MET A 172 7.96 1.27 -1.78
C MET A 172 9.17 0.35 -1.59
N ALA A 173 9.08 -0.92 -1.97
CA ALA A 173 10.17 -1.88 -1.91
C ALA A 173 11.25 -1.66 -2.98
N LYS A 174 10.92 -1.01 -4.11
CA LYS A 174 11.91 -0.67 -5.14
C LYS A 174 12.99 0.24 -4.55
N PRO A 175 14.28 0.07 -4.93
CA PRO A 175 15.34 0.93 -4.44
C PRO A 175 15.12 2.40 -4.85
N LEU A 176 15.66 3.32 -4.04
CA LEU A 176 15.70 4.74 -4.37
C LEU A 176 16.46 4.95 -5.68
N GLN A 177 15.96 5.86 -6.50
CA GLN A 177 16.61 6.27 -7.73
C GLN A 177 17.64 7.38 -7.47
N PRO A 178 18.68 7.50 -8.31
CA PRO A 178 19.67 8.56 -8.15
C PRO A 178 19.05 9.95 -8.32
N LEU A 179 19.59 10.95 -7.61
CA LEU A 179 19.09 12.33 -7.65
C LEU A 179 19.16 12.95 -9.05
N THR A 180 20.03 12.45 -9.91
CA THR A 180 20.20 12.87 -11.31
C THR A 180 19.06 12.41 -12.23
N LEU A 181 18.23 11.47 -11.80
CA LEU A 181 17.11 10.96 -12.59
C LEU A 181 15.98 11.99 -12.67
N ASP A 182 15.39 12.14 -13.85
CA ASP A 182 14.12 12.84 -14.02
C ASP A 182 12.95 11.92 -13.57
N PRO A 183 12.17 12.30 -12.54
CA PRO A 183 11.00 11.53 -12.10
C PRO A 183 9.98 11.27 -13.20
N LEU A 184 9.78 12.23 -14.12
CA LEU A 184 8.78 12.07 -15.19
C LEU A 184 9.24 10.96 -16.16
N HIS A 185 10.52 10.93 -16.49
CA HIS A 185 11.10 9.88 -17.31
C HIS A 185 11.05 8.51 -16.61
N TYR A 186 11.22 8.46 -15.28
CA TYR A 186 11.01 7.23 -14.51
C TYR A 186 9.58 6.70 -14.69
N TRP A 187 8.58 7.55 -14.54
CA TRP A 187 7.18 7.16 -14.64
C TRP A 187 6.76 6.81 -16.06
N ALA A 188 7.26 7.52 -17.08
CA ALA A 188 7.03 7.17 -18.48
C ALA A 188 7.47 5.73 -18.78
N ARG A 189 8.72 5.38 -18.46
CA ARG A 189 9.22 4.00 -18.63
C ARG A 189 8.45 2.95 -17.85
N LYS A 190 7.79 3.33 -16.76
CA LYS A 190 6.98 2.41 -15.94
C LYS A 190 5.56 2.23 -16.44
N ALA A 191 5.05 3.17 -17.24
CA ALA A 191 3.76 3.07 -17.90
C ALA A 191 3.82 2.25 -19.19
N ASP A 192 5.00 2.18 -19.83
CA ASP A 192 5.24 1.42 -21.06
C ASP A 192 5.48 -0.09 -20.83
N ILE A 193 5.49 -0.55 -19.57
CA ILE A 193 5.66 -1.96 -19.14
C ILE A 193 4.33 -2.47 -18.60
#